data_AF-A0A9E3JKE0-F1
#
_entry.id   AF-A0A9E3JKE0-F1
#
_cell.length_a   1.000
_cell.length_b   1.000
_cell.length_c   1.000
_cell.angle_alpha   90.00
_cell.angle_beta   90.00
_cell.angle_gamma   90.00
#
_symmetry.space_group_name_H-M   'P 1'
#
loop_
_entity.id
_entity.type
_entity.pdbx_description
1 polymer ?
#
loop_
_entity_poly.entity_id
_entity_poly.type
_entity_poly.pdbx_seq_one_letter_code
_entity_poly.pdbx_strand_id
1 'polypeptide(L)'
;MKQDTRQNTQSGSRLVEERLGSGKTVQLAYWEHERPTEHGDRLQAKSWNQHKGRDGLAFYESTVQYMRNDWAAKHMHPQHVSDGNGWHGLLYYSGVTRTWHTNDALDIDHATQWKPHLQSLGVKTEAEAIKGYNDVSNLRMLPSVYNRSRDSADRLLETHGPQSQQWQTWVKERFGFDPSVQQAPFDPEKDFARRKQTTRDQPWTEDNTRSELSFDKRVMDKWFEHELGKNFAGTVKMTNPDGSGTTHVPLFKCAATGQLVTRDALDIDHAIPYEQVIKKMHELFPQGFSKADALDAYNDTSNLRLVSRSANSSHEWELMPDGHFRDKIEKEIPGEFKKFIVETGPMDPQTKQKLGEVIGEMRDVQRHQMEQYWLKERNPQQQSNSPPTQDTSTRPPLLNESGHPNHKAFQWMVGEIGKIDPNGQIFKSPEERERMASGLLVMAAHHKLPSLDQLAWNHDRQSMFVISGKPEDGNFAWLGKQEGLSQTVEGNTRSLAMLQQPSVPQQQTPTQQHLHHF
;
A
#
# COMPACT_ATOMS: atom_id res chain seq x y z
N MET A 1 44.47 -24.15 -28.92
CA MET A 1 43.19 -24.54 -28.30
C MET A 1 43.27 -24.25 -26.81
N LYS A 2 42.79 -23.07 -26.40
CA LYS A 2 42.76 -22.67 -24.98
C LYS A 2 41.45 -23.18 -24.40
N GLN A 3 41.55 -23.98 -23.34
CA GLN A 3 40.42 -24.42 -22.53
C GLN A 3 39.81 -23.21 -21.84
N ASP A 4 38.53 -23.02 -22.07
CA ASP A 4 37.72 -21.96 -21.50
C ASP A 4 37.18 -22.46 -20.15
N THR A 5 37.87 -22.12 -19.07
CA THR A 5 37.39 -22.32 -17.69
C THR A 5 36.23 -21.38 -17.43
N ARG A 6 35.00 -21.84 -17.70
CA ARG A 6 33.80 -21.21 -17.17
C ARG A 6 33.79 -21.39 -15.65
N GLN A 7 34.15 -20.34 -14.93
CA GLN A 7 33.85 -20.23 -13.52
C GLN A 7 32.32 -20.27 -13.36
N ASN A 8 31.87 -21.34 -12.72
CA ASN A 8 30.51 -21.53 -12.27
C ASN A 8 30.27 -20.49 -11.16
N THR A 9 29.71 -19.33 -11.49
CA THR A 9 29.28 -18.34 -10.49
C THR A 9 28.08 -18.91 -9.76
N GLN A 10 28.34 -19.48 -8.57
CA GLN A 10 27.31 -19.85 -7.61
C GLN A 10 26.47 -18.60 -7.27
N SER A 11 25.25 -18.53 -7.80
CA SER A 11 24.25 -17.57 -7.34
C SER A 11 23.76 -17.98 -5.96
N GLY A 12 24.06 -17.19 -4.93
CA GLY A 12 23.64 -17.42 -3.56
C GLY A 12 24.38 -16.50 -2.59
N SER A 13 23.87 -16.37 -1.36
CA SER A 13 24.59 -15.66 -0.31
C SER A 13 25.89 -16.37 0.06
N ARG A 14 26.86 -15.59 0.55
CA ARG A 14 28.12 -16.11 1.07
C ARG A 14 28.47 -15.41 2.36
N LEU A 15 28.78 -16.18 3.38
CA LEU A 15 29.30 -15.65 4.64
C LEU A 15 30.83 -15.58 4.57
N VAL A 16 31.38 -14.48 5.07
CA VAL A 16 32.82 -14.31 5.24
C VAL A 16 33.16 -14.09 6.70
N GLU A 17 34.22 -14.74 7.16
CA GLU A 17 34.80 -14.43 8.46
C GLU A 17 35.73 -13.24 8.32
N GLU A 18 35.52 -12.23 9.14
CA GLU A 18 36.40 -11.08 9.25
C GLU A 18 37.00 -11.01 10.66
N ARG A 19 38.32 -10.87 10.72
CA ARG A 19 39.06 -10.78 11.98
C ARG A 19 39.20 -9.33 12.43
N LEU A 20 38.79 -9.05 13.66
CA LEU A 20 38.92 -7.74 14.31
C LEU A 20 40.31 -7.57 14.94
N GLY A 21 40.67 -6.33 15.29
CA GLY A 21 41.93 -5.99 15.96
C GLY A 21 42.06 -6.55 17.38
N SER A 22 40.98 -7.06 17.97
CA SER A 22 41.00 -7.86 19.20
C SER A 22 41.45 -9.30 18.99
N GLY A 23 41.54 -9.75 17.74
CA GLY A 23 41.81 -11.14 17.35
C GLY A 23 40.57 -12.03 17.26
N LYS A 24 39.40 -11.55 17.70
CA LYS A 24 38.08 -12.19 17.51
C LYS A 24 37.62 -12.07 16.06
N THR A 25 36.64 -12.88 15.67
CA THR A 25 36.06 -12.90 14.33
C THR A 25 34.57 -12.58 14.37
N VAL A 26 34.08 -11.97 13.29
CA VAL A 26 32.66 -11.76 13.00
C VAL A 26 32.32 -12.43 11.68
N GLN A 27 31.05 -12.78 11.47
CA GLN A 27 30.57 -13.28 10.17
C GLN A 27 29.77 -12.20 9.46
N LEU A 28 30.22 -11.77 8.27
CA LEU A 28 29.53 -10.79 7.45
C LEU A 28 28.94 -11.45 6.21
N ALA A 29 27.77 -10.99 5.78
CA ALA A 29 27.08 -11.54 4.62
C ALA A 29 27.40 -10.78 3.33
N TYR A 30 27.65 -11.54 2.27
CA TYR A 30 27.45 -11.11 0.89
C TYR A 30 26.11 -11.67 0.43
N TRP A 31 25.34 -10.88 -0.30
CA TRP A 31 24.09 -11.32 -0.89
C TRP A 31 24.05 -10.92 -2.35
N GLU A 32 24.14 -11.90 -3.24
CA GLU A 32 24.34 -11.68 -4.69
C GLU A 32 25.53 -10.75 -4.99
N HIS A 33 25.24 -9.54 -5.48
CA HIS A 33 26.21 -8.50 -5.81
C HIS A 33 26.42 -7.51 -4.65
N GLU A 34 25.57 -7.55 -3.63
CA GLU A 34 25.68 -6.73 -2.44
C GLU A 34 26.78 -7.24 -1.52
N ARG A 35 27.65 -6.33 -1.12
CA ARG A 35 28.80 -6.59 -0.26
C ARG A 35 28.68 -5.87 1.08
N PRO A 36 29.32 -6.37 2.15
CA PRO A 36 29.47 -5.60 3.38
C PRO A 36 30.08 -4.24 3.06
N THR A 37 29.56 -3.19 3.69
CA THR A 37 30.04 -1.83 3.43
C THR A 37 31.51 -1.70 3.81
N GLU A 38 32.33 -1.25 2.86
CA GLU A 38 33.73 -0.94 3.13
C GLU A 38 33.85 0.35 3.94
N HIS A 39 34.58 0.30 5.05
CA HIS A 39 34.78 1.45 5.92
C HIS A 39 36.07 2.18 5.56
N GLY A 40 35.96 3.47 5.21
CA GLY A 40 37.11 4.34 4.96
C GLY A 40 37.94 4.65 6.22
N ASP A 41 39.15 5.15 6.00
CA ASP A 41 40.18 5.38 7.04
C ASP A 41 39.68 6.15 8.26
N ARG A 42 38.77 7.11 8.06
CA ARG A 42 38.18 7.89 9.16
C ARG A 42 37.47 7.01 10.17
N LEU A 43 36.65 6.06 9.73
CA LEU A 43 35.93 5.15 10.65
C LEU A 43 36.86 4.09 11.23
N GLN A 44 37.88 3.68 10.47
CA GLN A 44 38.89 2.75 10.96
C GLN A 44 39.79 3.34 12.05
N ALA A 45 40.11 4.64 11.96
CA ALA A 45 40.93 5.33 12.96
C ALA A 45 40.12 5.88 14.15
N LYS A 46 38.81 6.06 14.00
CA LYS A 46 37.97 6.64 15.05
C LYS A 46 37.70 5.62 16.16
N SER A 47 38.09 5.96 17.39
CA SER A 47 37.84 5.12 18.57
C SER A 47 36.35 4.90 18.80
N TRP A 48 35.99 3.66 19.12
CA TRP A 48 34.64 3.30 19.55
C TRP A 48 34.34 3.91 20.92
N ASN A 49 33.16 4.52 21.06
CA ASN A 49 32.66 5.00 22.35
C ASN A 49 31.54 4.08 22.85
N GLN A 50 31.85 3.19 23.79
CA GLN A 50 30.90 2.26 24.41
C GLN A 50 29.72 2.94 25.14
N HIS A 51 29.87 4.20 25.52
CA HIS A 51 28.81 4.96 26.18
C HIS A 51 27.82 5.58 25.18
N LYS A 52 28.14 5.56 23.88
CA LYS A 52 27.25 6.08 22.84
C LYS A 52 25.98 5.22 22.73
N GLY A 53 24.90 5.85 22.30
CA GLY A 53 23.70 5.17 21.82
C GLY A 53 23.96 4.42 20.51
N ARG A 54 22.89 3.93 19.88
CA ARG A 54 22.97 3.23 18.59
C ARG A 54 23.28 4.15 17.40
N ASP A 55 23.33 5.46 17.61
CA ASP A 55 23.47 6.43 16.53
C ASP A 55 24.75 6.20 15.72
N GLY A 56 24.62 5.98 14.42
CA GLY A 56 25.73 5.65 13.52
C GLY A 56 26.04 4.16 13.41
N LEU A 57 25.32 3.29 14.12
CA LEU A 57 25.25 1.86 13.83
C LEU A 57 24.05 1.59 12.95
N ALA A 58 24.26 0.88 11.84
CA ALA A 58 23.22 0.46 10.92
C ALA A 58 23.58 -0.91 10.34
N PHE A 59 22.55 -1.63 9.88
CA PHE A 59 22.79 -2.83 9.09
C PHE A 59 23.30 -2.47 7.70
N TYR A 60 24.22 -3.28 7.18
CA TYR A 60 24.59 -3.23 5.77
C TYR A 60 23.41 -3.73 4.93
N GLU A 61 23.27 -3.20 3.72
CA GLU A 61 22.24 -3.68 2.79
C GLU A 61 22.39 -5.18 2.52
N SER A 62 23.62 -5.65 2.30
CA SER A 62 23.95 -7.08 2.18
C SER A 62 23.51 -7.92 3.39
N THR A 63 23.65 -7.39 4.62
CA THR A 63 23.13 -8.03 5.84
C THR A 63 21.61 -8.08 5.82
N VAL A 64 20.94 -6.97 5.46
CA VAL A 64 19.48 -6.89 5.40
C VAL A 64 18.92 -7.92 4.42
N GLN A 65 19.46 -7.95 3.21
CA GLN A 65 19.03 -8.87 2.16
C GLN A 65 19.30 -10.33 2.54
N TYR A 66 20.47 -10.64 3.10
CA TYR A 66 20.77 -11.99 3.59
C TYR A 66 19.78 -12.45 4.68
N MET A 67 19.50 -11.57 5.66
CA MET A 67 18.65 -11.93 6.78
C MET A 67 17.18 -12.15 6.36
N ARG A 68 16.65 -11.28 5.50
CA ARG A 68 15.26 -11.36 5.01
C ARG A 68 15.01 -12.49 4.03
N ASN A 69 16.02 -12.91 3.27
CA ASN A 69 15.88 -13.94 2.25
C ASN A 69 16.42 -15.28 2.76
N ASP A 70 17.74 -15.44 2.75
CA ASP A 70 18.40 -16.73 2.96
C ASP A 70 18.31 -17.21 4.41
N TRP A 71 18.53 -16.31 5.38
CA TRP A 71 18.43 -16.68 6.79
C TRP A 71 17.00 -17.05 7.17
N ALA A 72 16.02 -16.20 6.82
CA ALA A 72 14.61 -16.46 7.11
C ALA A 72 14.12 -17.75 6.43
N ALA A 73 14.49 -17.98 5.16
CA ALA A 73 14.12 -19.20 4.45
C ALA A 73 14.67 -20.46 5.14
N LYS A 74 15.89 -20.40 5.68
CA LYS A 74 16.54 -21.52 6.35
C LYS A 74 15.99 -21.77 7.77
N HIS A 75 15.61 -20.73 8.51
CA HIS A 75 15.32 -20.85 9.94
C HIS A 75 13.83 -20.65 10.32
N MET A 76 12.99 -20.17 9.40
CA MET A 76 11.59 -19.82 9.69
C MET A 76 10.58 -20.53 8.79
N HIS A 77 10.92 -21.70 8.23
CA HIS A 77 9.98 -22.59 7.52
C HIS A 77 9.00 -21.87 6.57
N PRO A 78 9.50 -21.19 5.52
CA PRO A 78 8.65 -20.43 4.63
C PRO A 78 7.61 -21.33 3.95
N GLN A 79 6.36 -20.88 3.89
CA GLN A 79 5.28 -21.55 3.19
C GLN A 79 4.54 -20.56 2.30
N HIS A 80 4.42 -20.92 1.03
CA HIS A 80 3.64 -20.17 0.06
C HIS A 80 2.15 -20.32 0.37
N VAL A 81 1.42 -19.22 0.27
CA VAL A 81 -0.03 -19.16 0.43
C VAL A 81 -0.67 -18.41 -0.71
N SER A 82 -1.93 -18.73 -0.99
CA SER A 82 -2.76 -17.98 -1.94
C SER A 82 -4.15 -17.79 -1.37
N ASP A 83 -4.79 -16.67 -1.73
CA ASP A 83 -6.18 -16.39 -1.38
C ASP A 83 -7.20 -17.09 -2.31
N GLY A 84 -6.73 -17.86 -3.29
CA GLY A 84 -7.59 -18.52 -4.28
C GLY A 84 -8.13 -17.60 -5.38
N ASN A 85 -7.87 -16.29 -5.30
CA ASN A 85 -8.25 -15.28 -6.29
C ASN A 85 -7.02 -14.75 -7.07
N GLY A 86 -5.95 -15.54 -7.12
CA GLY A 86 -4.71 -15.21 -7.83
C GLY A 86 -3.74 -14.32 -7.04
N TRP A 87 -4.02 -14.02 -5.78
CA TRP A 87 -3.04 -13.35 -4.92
C TRP A 87 -2.21 -14.38 -4.16
N HIS A 88 -0.93 -14.05 -4.00
CA HIS A 88 0.08 -14.93 -3.46
C HIS A 88 0.82 -14.24 -2.31
N GLY A 89 1.27 -15.01 -1.34
CA GLY A 89 2.07 -14.54 -0.22
C GLY A 89 3.04 -15.61 0.26
N LEU A 90 4.07 -15.19 0.99
CA LEU A 90 5.00 -16.09 1.65
C LEU A 90 4.95 -15.85 3.15
N LEU A 91 4.58 -16.89 3.90
CA LEU A 91 4.50 -16.84 5.36
C LEU A 91 5.69 -17.58 5.98
N TYR A 92 6.23 -17.00 7.04
CA TYR A 92 7.35 -17.51 7.82
C TYR A 92 6.86 -17.82 9.23
N TYR A 93 7.19 -19.02 9.71
CA TYR A 93 6.89 -19.47 11.06
C TYR A 93 7.96 -19.00 12.04
N SER A 94 7.55 -18.21 13.03
CA SER A 94 8.38 -17.87 14.19
C SER A 94 8.24 -18.96 15.25
N GLY A 95 9.29 -19.76 15.45
CA GLY A 95 9.32 -20.78 16.51
C GLY A 95 9.28 -20.20 17.93
N VAL A 96 9.76 -18.96 18.10
CA VAL A 96 9.75 -18.26 19.41
C VAL A 96 8.33 -17.92 19.84
N THR A 97 7.55 -17.34 18.94
CA THR A 97 6.19 -16.86 19.23
C THR A 97 5.09 -17.83 18.83
N ARG A 98 5.43 -18.86 18.06
CA ARG A 98 4.53 -19.87 17.47
C ARG A 98 3.45 -19.28 16.57
N THR A 99 3.87 -18.35 15.73
CA THR A 99 2.99 -17.54 14.88
C THR A 99 3.56 -17.44 13.47
N TRP A 100 2.69 -17.10 12.51
CA TRP A 100 3.02 -16.98 11.09
C TRP A 100 2.98 -15.52 10.65
N HIS A 101 3.96 -15.12 9.84
CA HIS A 101 4.18 -13.72 9.48
C HIS A 101 4.61 -13.59 8.03
N THR A 102 4.18 -12.54 7.34
CA THR A 102 4.82 -12.15 6.07
C THR A 102 6.21 -11.56 6.30
N ASN A 103 7.06 -11.55 5.26
CA ASN A 103 8.41 -11.01 5.37
C ASN A 103 8.44 -9.56 5.91
N ASP A 104 7.48 -8.73 5.50
CA ASP A 104 7.34 -7.34 5.94
C ASP A 104 7.04 -7.18 7.45
N ALA A 105 6.55 -8.23 8.09
CA ALA A 105 6.32 -8.27 9.53
C ALA A 105 7.58 -8.69 10.32
N LEU A 106 8.70 -9.00 9.66
CA LEU A 106 9.91 -9.47 10.32
C LEU A 106 10.95 -8.34 10.49
N ASP A 107 11.46 -8.20 11.71
CA ASP A 107 12.59 -7.33 12.03
C ASP A 107 13.87 -8.15 12.22
N ILE A 108 14.99 -7.58 11.78
CA ILE A 108 16.33 -8.07 12.15
C ILE A 108 16.64 -7.56 13.55
N ASP A 109 17.09 -8.46 14.41
CA ASP A 109 17.59 -8.10 15.73
C ASP A 109 18.81 -8.92 16.11
N HIS A 110 19.48 -8.50 17.17
CA HIS A 110 20.55 -9.24 17.78
C HIS A 110 20.02 -10.31 18.74
N ALA A 111 20.62 -11.51 18.67
CA ALA A 111 20.34 -12.61 19.58
C ALA A 111 20.83 -12.28 21.01
N THR A 112 22.07 -11.79 21.12
CA THR A 112 22.59 -11.10 22.30
C THR A 112 22.53 -9.61 22.07
N GLN A 113 22.06 -8.83 23.05
CA GLN A 113 22.03 -7.37 22.94
C GLN A 113 23.36 -6.83 22.39
N TRP A 114 23.27 -5.91 21.42
CA TRP A 114 24.43 -5.46 20.64
C TRP A 114 25.55 -4.89 21.50
N LYS A 115 25.25 -4.15 22.57
CA LYS A 115 26.27 -3.59 23.48
C LYS A 115 27.13 -4.67 24.14
N PRO A 116 26.56 -5.63 24.90
CA PRO A 116 27.30 -6.78 25.42
C PRO A 116 28.06 -7.56 24.33
N HIS A 117 27.46 -7.74 23.16
CA HIS A 117 28.12 -8.44 22.05
C HIS A 117 29.38 -7.70 21.58
N LEU A 118 29.28 -6.40 21.28
CA LEU A 118 30.43 -5.58 20.90
C LEU A 118 31.52 -5.54 21.97
N GLN A 119 31.12 -5.50 23.26
CA GLN A 119 32.05 -5.59 24.38
C GLN A 119 32.78 -6.94 24.40
N SER A 120 32.07 -8.05 24.16
CA SER A 120 32.65 -9.40 24.10
C SER A 120 33.61 -9.59 22.91
N LEU A 121 33.37 -8.87 21.82
CA LEU A 121 34.25 -8.80 20.65
C LEU A 121 35.48 -7.92 20.90
N GLY A 122 35.48 -7.10 21.94
CA GLY A 122 36.59 -6.20 22.26
C GLY A 122 36.84 -5.14 21.18
N VAL A 123 35.76 -4.62 20.56
CA VAL A 123 35.86 -3.62 19.49
C VAL A 123 36.55 -2.34 19.97
N LYS A 124 37.48 -1.82 19.17
CA LYS A 124 38.29 -0.64 19.48
C LYS A 124 37.92 0.56 18.63
N THR A 125 37.43 0.33 17.43
CA THR A 125 37.15 1.38 16.43
C THR A 125 35.69 1.35 16.00
N GLU A 126 35.20 2.47 15.49
CA GLU A 126 33.83 2.58 14.98
C GLU A 126 33.60 1.62 13.81
N ALA A 127 34.61 1.40 12.96
CA ALA A 127 34.55 0.40 11.90
C ALA A 127 34.36 -1.03 12.44
N GLU A 128 35.05 -1.40 13.52
CA GLU A 128 34.87 -2.71 14.16
C GLU A 128 33.52 -2.83 14.85
N ALA A 129 33.03 -1.74 15.46
CA ALA A 129 31.71 -1.70 16.08
C ALA A 129 30.59 -1.91 15.04
N ILE A 130 30.66 -1.27 13.87
CA ILE A 130 29.69 -1.46 12.79
C ILE A 130 29.77 -2.89 12.23
N LYS A 131 30.98 -3.46 12.07
CA LYS A 131 31.15 -4.87 11.65
C LYS A 131 30.55 -5.84 12.66
N GLY A 132 30.83 -5.67 13.95
CA GLY A 132 30.22 -6.48 15.01
C GLY A 132 28.70 -6.29 15.12
N TYR A 133 28.19 -5.10 14.80
CA TYR A 133 26.75 -4.86 14.73
C TYR A 133 26.09 -5.65 13.58
N ASN A 134 26.86 -5.96 12.54
CA ASN A 134 26.46 -6.73 11.37
C ASN A 134 26.89 -8.21 11.41
N ASP A 135 27.38 -8.69 12.56
CA ASP A 135 27.77 -10.09 12.72
C ASP A 135 26.54 -11.00 12.64
N VAL A 136 26.32 -11.63 11.49
CA VAL A 136 25.13 -12.46 11.23
C VAL A 136 25.04 -13.67 12.17
N SER A 137 26.14 -14.07 12.81
CA SER A 137 26.13 -15.12 13.82
C SER A 137 25.43 -14.70 15.11
N ASN A 138 25.32 -13.40 15.36
CA ASN A 138 24.57 -12.80 16.46
C ASN A 138 23.25 -12.15 16.00
N LEU A 139 22.79 -12.39 14.77
CA LEU A 139 21.51 -11.87 14.28
C LEU A 139 20.42 -12.95 14.23
N ARG A 140 19.18 -12.50 14.32
CA ARG A 140 17.96 -13.30 14.19
C ARG A 140 16.86 -12.47 13.54
N MET A 141 15.89 -13.16 12.93
CA MET A 141 14.63 -12.54 12.51
C MET A 141 13.54 -12.82 13.56
N LEU A 142 12.72 -11.82 13.85
CA LEU A 142 11.61 -11.91 14.79
C LEU A 142 10.40 -11.12 14.27
N PRO A 143 9.17 -11.46 14.69
CA PRO A 143 8.00 -10.63 14.41
C PRO A 143 8.18 -9.23 15.01
N SER A 144 7.85 -8.20 14.24
CA SER A 144 8.07 -6.79 14.57
C SER A 144 7.35 -6.37 15.85
N VAL A 145 6.09 -6.77 16.00
CA VAL A 145 5.28 -6.47 17.18
C VAL A 145 5.86 -7.12 18.42
N TYR A 146 6.36 -8.36 18.32
CA TYR A 146 7.11 -9.00 19.40
C TYR A 146 8.39 -8.22 19.71
N ASN A 147 9.14 -7.81 18.68
CA ASN A 147 10.38 -7.09 18.87
C ASN A 147 10.18 -5.75 19.61
N ARG A 148 9.20 -4.95 19.17
CA ARG A 148 8.83 -3.66 19.79
C ARG A 148 8.35 -3.79 21.24
N SER A 149 7.90 -4.98 21.64
CA SER A 149 7.32 -5.25 22.96
C SER A 149 8.16 -6.24 23.78
N ARG A 150 9.40 -6.52 23.34
CA ARG A 150 10.25 -7.61 23.82
C ARG A 150 10.23 -7.76 25.33
N ASP A 151 10.54 -6.70 26.08
CA ASP A 151 10.63 -6.79 27.54
C ASP A 151 9.32 -7.24 28.20
N SER A 152 8.17 -6.88 27.64
CA SER A 152 6.86 -7.33 28.15
C SER A 152 6.50 -8.73 27.65
N ALA A 153 6.82 -9.05 26.39
CA ALA A 153 6.58 -10.37 25.81
C ALA A 153 7.46 -11.46 26.44
N ASP A 154 8.75 -11.18 26.65
CA ASP A 154 9.72 -12.08 27.28
C ASP A 154 9.32 -12.36 28.72
N ARG A 155 8.98 -11.33 29.51
CA ARG A 155 8.45 -11.53 30.87
C ARG A 155 7.22 -12.42 30.90
N LEU A 156 6.31 -12.25 29.93
CA LEU A 156 5.10 -13.07 29.84
C LEU A 156 5.43 -14.53 29.52
N LEU A 157 6.34 -14.76 28.58
CA LEU A 157 6.84 -16.09 28.21
C LEU A 157 7.60 -16.76 29.35
N GLU A 158 8.48 -16.03 30.04
CA GLU A 158 9.25 -16.54 31.18
C GLU A 158 8.35 -16.87 32.38
N THR A 159 7.32 -16.05 32.63
CA THR A 159 6.44 -16.23 33.80
C THR A 159 5.39 -17.31 33.59
N HIS A 160 4.80 -17.40 32.39
CA HIS A 160 3.64 -18.28 32.14
C HIS A 160 3.91 -19.40 31.13
N GLY A 161 4.94 -19.25 30.29
CA GLY A 161 5.26 -20.20 29.23
C GLY A 161 4.45 -20.00 27.94
N PRO A 162 4.94 -20.53 26.80
CA PRO A 162 4.35 -20.35 25.47
C PRO A 162 3.03 -21.09 25.23
N GLN A 163 2.60 -21.94 26.17
CA GLN A 163 1.31 -22.66 26.11
C GLN A 163 0.23 -22.03 27.01
N SER A 164 0.56 -20.95 27.71
CA SER A 164 -0.36 -20.32 28.65
C SER A 164 -1.49 -19.58 27.95
N GLN A 165 -2.64 -19.49 28.62
CA GLN A 165 -3.75 -18.67 28.16
C GLN A 165 -3.34 -17.20 28.02
N GLN A 166 -2.48 -16.70 28.92
CA GLN A 166 -1.97 -15.33 28.88
C GLN A 166 -1.16 -15.06 27.61
N TRP A 167 -0.26 -15.97 27.25
CA TRP A 167 0.49 -15.87 25.99
C TRP A 167 -0.43 -15.95 24.78
N GLN A 168 -1.38 -16.88 24.77
CA GLN A 168 -2.34 -17.02 23.67
C GLN A 168 -3.24 -15.78 23.50
N THR A 169 -3.68 -15.17 24.60
CA THR A 169 -4.41 -13.90 24.57
C THR A 169 -3.53 -12.79 24.01
N TRP A 170 -2.28 -12.67 24.46
CA TRP A 170 -1.34 -11.67 23.98
C TRP A 170 -1.09 -11.78 22.46
N VAL A 171 -0.94 -13.02 21.96
CA VAL A 171 -0.82 -13.35 20.53
C VAL A 171 -2.09 -12.97 19.78
N LYS A 172 -3.26 -13.36 20.29
CA LYS A 172 -4.56 -13.09 19.65
C LYS A 172 -4.82 -11.59 19.52
N GLU A 173 -4.53 -10.81 20.55
CA GLU A 173 -4.74 -9.35 20.55
C GLU A 173 -3.85 -8.62 19.52
N ARG A 174 -2.68 -9.18 19.20
CA ARG A 174 -1.66 -8.49 18.38
C ARG A 174 -1.59 -8.98 16.94
N PHE A 175 -1.79 -10.27 16.73
CA PHE A 175 -1.68 -10.91 15.41
C PHE A 175 -3.03 -11.41 14.88
N GLY A 176 -4.02 -11.58 15.77
CA GLY A 176 -5.33 -12.09 15.41
C GLY A 176 -6.22 -11.04 14.75
N PHE A 177 -7.23 -11.54 14.04
CA PHE A 177 -8.33 -10.76 13.50
C PHE A 177 -9.55 -11.66 13.37
N ASP A 178 -10.70 -11.16 13.79
CA ASP A 178 -11.97 -11.87 13.69
C ASP A 178 -12.86 -11.17 12.65
N PRO A 179 -13.00 -11.71 11.43
CA PRO A 179 -13.79 -11.08 10.38
C PRO A 179 -15.30 -11.12 10.66
N SER A 180 -15.75 -11.89 11.66
CA SER A 180 -17.16 -11.92 12.05
C SER A 180 -17.58 -10.75 12.95
N VAL A 181 -16.60 -10.05 13.53
CA VAL A 181 -16.85 -8.89 14.39
C VAL A 181 -17.01 -7.65 13.52
N GLN A 182 -18.20 -7.05 13.54
CA GLN A 182 -18.44 -5.77 12.88
C GLN A 182 -17.74 -4.65 13.67
N GLN A 183 -16.67 -4.11 13.10
CA GLN A 183 -15.95 -2.98 13.71
C GLN A 183 -16.76 -1.70 13.59
N ALA A 184 -16.74 -0.88 14.63
CA ALA A 184 -17.43 0.40 14.62
C ALA A 184 -16.74 1.35 13.63
N PRO A 185 -17.47 2.01 12.71
CA PRO A 185 -16.87 2.93 11.77
C PRO A 185 -16.25 4.11 12.52
N PHE A 186 -15.08 4.55 12.06
CA PHE A 186 -14.46 5.78 12.54
C PHE A 186 -15.31 6.99 12.16
N ASP A 187 -15.59 7.86 13.12
CA ASP A 187 -16.37 9.08 12.95
C ASP A 187 -15.43 10.29 13.06
N PRO A 188 -15.10 10.95 11.93
CA PRO A 188 -14.20 12.10 11.92
C PRO A 188 -14.56 13.23 12.90
N GLU A 189 -15.85 13.42 13.19
CA GLU A 189 -16.28 14.50 14.08
C GLU A 189 -16.13 14.13 15.57
N LYS A 190 -16.19 12.84 15.89
CA LYS A 190 -16.18 12.36 17.28
C LYS A 190 -14.87 11.71 17.71
N ASP A 191 -14.12 11.17 16.76
CA ASP A 191 -12.97 10.31 17.00
C ASP A 191 -11.62 10.92 16.66
N PHE A 192 -11.56 12.13 16.09
CA PHE A 192 -10.31 12.87 15.94
C PHE A 192 -9.72 13.31 17.28
N ALA A 193 -8.43 13.69 17.24
CA ALA A 193 -7.71 14.21 18.37
C ALA A 193 -8.45 15.40 19.01
N ARG A 194 -8.65 15.33 20.33
CA ARG A 194 -9.19 16.47 21.07
C ARG A 194 -8.15 17.59 21.09
N ARG A 195 -8.49 18.76 20.53
CA ARG A 195 -7.68 19.97 20.65
C ARG A 195 -7.43 20.30 22.13
N LYS A 196 -6.18 20.21 22.58
CA LYS A 196 -5.78 20.60 23.94
C LYS A 196 -5.30 22.04 23.91
N GLN A 197 -5.43 22.76 25.03
CA GLN A 197 -4.91 24.12 25.14
C GLN A 197 -3.41 24.18 24.81
N THR A 198 -2.65 23.17 25.24
CA THR A 198 -1.22 23.03 24.98
C THR A 198 -0.84 22.81 23.52
N THR A 199 -1.78 22.43 22.63
CA THR A 199 -1.51 22.31 21.18
C THR A 199 -2.15 23.44 20.38
N ARG A 200 -3.26 24.00 20.85
CA ARG A 200 -3.95 25.12 20.19
C ARG A 200 -3.19 26.43 20.30
N ASP A 201 -2.56 26.67 21.45
CA ASP A 201 -1.88 27.94 21.73
C ASP A 201 -0.39 27.91 21.30
N GLN A 202 0.07 26.80 20.73
CA GLN A 202 1.43 26.66 20.19
C GLN A 202 1.42 26.88 18.66
N PRO A 203 2.14 27.87 18.14
CA PRO A 203 2.29 28.03 16.70
C PRO A 203 3.11 26.89 16.11
N TRP A 204 2.78 26.50 14.89
CA TRP A 204 3.63 25.64 14.07
C TRP A 204 4.71 26.50 13.39
N THR A 205 5.98 26.09 13.51
CA THR A 205 7.15 26.78 12.95
C THR A 205 7.95 25.86 12.02
N GLU A 206 8.90 26.43 11.27
CA GLU A 206 9.79 25.69 10.37
C GLU A 206 10.72 24.71 11.11
N ASP A 207 10.95 24.93 12.40
CA ASP A 207 11.72 24.01 13.26
C ASP A 207 10.91 22.75 13.63
N ASN A 208 9.58 22.79 13.49
CA ASN A 208 8.74 21.66 13.83
C ASN A 208 8.80 20.57 12.75
N THR A 209 8.86 19.31 13.21
CA THR A 209 8.95 18.14 12.32
C THR A 209 7.84 17.14 12.59
N ARG A 210 7.68 16.15 11.69
CA ARG A 210 6.75 15.02 11.89
C ARG A 210 6.92 14.35 13.25
N SER A 211 8.14 14.33 13.81
CA SER A 211 8.42 13.70 15.11
C SER A 211 7.64 14.31 16.29
N GLU A 212 7.10 15.51 16.11
CA GLU A 212 6.26 16.19 17.09
C GLU A 212 4.77 15.91 16.94
N LEU A 213 4.40 15.17 15.90
CA LEU A 213 3.05 14.73 15.61
C LEU A 213 2.94 13.24 15.91
N SER A 214 1.78 12.83 16.40
CA SER A 214 1.47 11.43 16.67
C SER A 214 0.07 11.13 16.20
N PHE A 215 -0.18 9.88 15.82
CA PHE A 215 -1.54 9.46 15.57
C PHE A 215 -2.34 9.50 16.86
N ASP A 216 -3.57 10.00 16.79
CA ASP A 216 -4.50 9.92 17.91
C ASP A 216 -4.77 8.45 18.24
N LYS A 217 -4.97 8.16 19.52
CA LYS A 217 -5.25 6.81 19.99
C LYS A 217 -6.45 6.19 19.27
N ARG A 218 -7.51 6.96 18.99
CA ARG A 218 -8.68 6.45 18.27
C ARG A 218 -8.40 6.20 16.79
N VAL A 219 -7.48 6.93 16.17
CA VAL A 219 -7.01 6.61 14.81
C VAL A 219 -6.24 5.28 14.85
N MET A 220 -5.32 5.13 15.80
CA MET A 220 -4.54 3.89 15.99
C MET A 220 -5.40 2.67 16.33
N ASP A 221 -6.49 2.85 17.08
CA ASP A 221 -7.30 1.74 17.58
C ASP A 221 -8.56 1.51 16.72
N LYS A 222 -9.36 2.55 16.47
CA LYS A 222 -10.68 2.42 15.83
C LYS A 222 -10.61 2.51 14.31
N TRP A 223 -9.89 3.50 13.77
CA TRP A 223 -9.74 3.63 12.32
C TRP A 223 -8.95 2.44 11.76
N PHE A 224 -7.84 2.07 12.40
CA PHE A 224 -7.02 0.93 11.99
C PHE A 224 -7.83 -0.37 11.90
N GLU A 225 -8.61 -0.73 12.94
CA GLU A 225 -9.43 -1.95 12.94
C GLU A 225 -10.55 -1.91 11.88
N HIS A 226 -11.18 -0.75 11.68
CA HIS A 226 -12.17 -0.56 10.63
C HIS A 226 -11.55 -0.76 9.23
N GLU A 227 -10.37 -0.20 8.99
CA GLU A 227 -9.65 -0.38 7.73
C GLU A 227 -9.10 -1.79 7.55
N LEU A 228 -8.71 -2.49 8.63
CA LEU A 228 -8.37 -3.92 8.55
C LEU A 228 -9.55 -4.72 8.02
N GLY A 229 -10.77 -4.43 8.47
CA GLY A 229 -11.99 -5.05 7.96
C GLY A 229 -12.20 -4.84 6.46
N LYS A 230 -11.90 -3.65 5.93
CA LYS A 230 -11.99 -3.36 4.48
C LYS A 230 -10.92 -4.07 3.66
N ASN A 231 -9.72 -4.20 4.22
CA ASN A 231 -8.56 -4.77 3.53
C ASN A 231 -8.41 -6.27 3.75
N PHE A 232 -9.28 -6.90 4.56
CA PHE A 232 -9.26 -8.32 4.84
C PHE A 232 -9.48 -9.14 3.55
N ALA A 233 -8.49 -9.97 3.22
CA ALA A 233 -8.50 -10.81 2.02
C ALA A 233 -9.03 -12.22 2.28
N GLY A 234 -8.84 -12.72 3.50
CA GLY A 234 -9.24 -14.07 3.88
C GLY A 234 -8.37 -14.64 4.99
N THR A 235 -8.61 -15.92 5.30
CA THR A 235 -7.85 -16.65 6.31
C THR A 235 -7.30 -17.92 5.71
N VAL A 236 -6.01 -18.16 5.91
CA VAL A 236 -5.34 -19.39 5.48
C VAL A 236 -5.05 -20.28 6.68
N LYS A 237 -5.27 -21.58 6.52
CA LYS A 237 -4.99 -22.58 7.55
C LYS A 237 -3.58 -23.13 7.36
N MET A 238 -2.71 -22.86 8.32
CA MET A 238 -1.29 -23.24 8.29
C MET A 238 -1.02 -24.38 9.26
N THR A 239 -0.18 -25.33 8.87
CA THR A 239 0.27 -26.42 9.77
C THR A 239 1.59 -26.02 10.41
N ASN A 240 1.64 -25.93 11.74
CA ASN A 240 2.81 -25.46 12.46
C ASN A 240 3.96 -26.48 12.37
N PRO A 241 5.17 -26.08 11.94
CA PRO A 241 6.32 -26.99 11.79
C PRO A 241 6.78 -27.67 13.09
N ASP A 242 6.46 -27.08 14.24
CA ASP A 242 6.82 -27.61 15.56
C ASP A 242 5.84 -28.68 16.10
N GLY A 243 4.84 -29.06 15.30
CA GLY A 243 3.84 -30.07 15.67
C GLY A 243 2.76 -29.57 16.64
N SER A 244 2.71 -28.28 16.96
CA SER A 244 1.71 -27.68 17.85
C SER A 244 0.28 -27.65 17.28
N GLY A 245 0.08 -28.06 16.02
CA GLY A 245 -1.22 -28.15 15.37
C GLY A 245 -1.33 -27.21 14.17
N THR A 246 -2.51 -26.61 13.99
CA THR A 246 -2.77 -25.68 12.89
C THR A 246 -3.19 -24.31 13.38
N THR A 247 -2.68 -23.26 12.73
CA THR A 247 -3.01 -21.86 13.00
C THR A 247 -3.81 -21.29 11.84
N HIS A 248 -4.85 -20.52 12.15
CA HIS A 248 -5.59 -19.74 11.16
C HIS A 248 -4.97 -18.34 11.07
N VAL A 249 -4.44 -17.99 9.91
CA VAL A 249 -3.69 -16.75 9.69
C VAL A 249 -4.54 -15.80 8.86
N PRO A 250 -4.98 -14.66 9.42
CA PRO A 250 -5.68 -13.64 8.66
C PRO A 250 -4.71 -12.89 7.74
N LEU A 251 -5.11 -12.71 6.48
CA LEU A 251 -4.36 -11.99 5.47
C LEU A 251 -5.12 -10.74 5.03
N PHE A 252 -4.36 -9.70 4.72
CA PHE A 252 -4.86 -8.40 4.34
C PHE A 252 -4.16 -7.93 3.07
N LYS A 253 -4.84 -7.13 2.25
CA LYS A 253 -4.22 -6.47 1.10
C LYS A 253 -3.53 -5.19 1.55
N CYS A 254 -2.27 -5.04 1.21
CA CYS A 254 -1.58 -3.76 1.30
C CYS A 254 -2.23 -2.77 0.32
N ALA A 255 -2.67 -1.60 0.79
CA ALA A 255 -3.33 -0.62 -0.07
C ALA A 255 -2.40 -0.04 -1.15
N ALA A 256 -1.09 0.00 -0.89
CA ALA A 256 -0.10 0.54 -1.83
C ALA A 256 0.36 -0.47 -2.89
N THR A 257 0.53 -1.74 -2.52
CA THR A 257 1.13 -2.76 -3.40
C THR A 257 0.17 -3.86 -3.82
N GLY A 258 -0.98 -4.00 -3.15
CA GLY A 258 -1.92 -5.11 -3.31
C GLY A 258 -1.44 -6.44 -2.68
N GLN A 259 -0.19 -6.52 -2.22
CA GLN A 259 0.39 -7.73 -1.66
C GLN A 259 -0.40 -8.23 -0.44
N LEU A 260 -0.52 -9.56 -0.32
CA LEU A 260 -1.06 -10.19 0.89
C LEU A 260 -0.04 -10.11 2.01
N VAL A 261 -0.47 -9.54 3.14
CA VAL A 261 0.34 -9.35 4.34
C VAL A 261 -0.41 -9.76 5.60
N THR A 262 0.33 -10.11 6.65
CA THR A 262 -0.25 -10.33 7.98
C THR A 262 -0.56 -8.99 8.66
N ARG A 263 -1.45 -8.99 9.65
CA ARG A 263 -1.86 -7.78 10.40
C ARG A 263 -0.67 -6.95 10.89
N ASP A 264 0.35 -7.61 11.41
CA ASP A 264 1.55 -7.01 12.01
C ASP A 264 2.59 -6.51 11.00
N ALA A 265 2.36 -6.74 9.70
CA ALA A 265 3.10 -6.11 8.63
C ALA A 265 2.49 -4.76 8.22
N LEU A 266 1.25 -4.44 8.63
CA LEU A 266 0.57 -3.20 8.29
C LEU A 266 0.91 -2.09 9.28
N ASP A 267 1.26 -0.92 8.75
CA ASP A 267 1.33 0.34 9.47
C ASP A 267 0.38 1.36 8.80
N ILE A 268 0.05 2.43 9.53
CA ILE A 268 -0.68 3.58 9.00
C ILE A 268 0.32 4.45 8.24
N ASP A 269 0.02 4.74 6.97
CA ASP A 269 0.78 5.65 6.13
C ASP A 269 -0.14 6.74 5.58
N HIS A 270 0.47 7.85 5.18
CA HIS A 270 -0.24 8.91 4.47
C HIS A 270 -0.20 8.64 2.97
N ALA A 271 -1.35 8.73 2.30
CA ALA A 271 -1.40 8.64 0.84
C ALA A 271 -0.65 9.80 0.18
N ILE A 272 -0.66 10.97 0.83
CA ILE A 272 0.10 12.16 0.47
C ILE A 272 1.18 12.40 1.51
N PRO A 273 2.46 12.53 1.10
CA PRO A 273 3.55 12.77 2.02
C PRO A 273 3.31 13.99 2.90
N TYR A 274 3.66 13.84 4.18
CA TYR A 274 3.51 14.85 5.22
C TYR A 274 4.06 16.23 4.81
N GLU A 275 5.23 16.27 4.16
CA GLU A 275 5.89 17.51 3.75
C GLU A 275 5.05 18.29 2.73
N GLN A 276 4.32 17.59 1.85
CA GLN A 276 3.41 18.23 0.91
C GLN A 276 2.19 18.80 1.63
N VAL A 277 1.66 18.09 2.63
CA VAL A 277 0.55 18.55 3.47
C VAL A 277 0.96 19.81 4.23
N ILE A 278 2.09 19.82 4.93
CA ILE A 278 2.58 20.99 5.68
C ILE A 278 2.90 22.17 4.76
N LYS A 279 3.57 21.93 3.62
CA LYS A 279 3.80 22.98 2.63
C LYS A 279 2.48 23.62 2.19
N LYS A 280 1.46 22.79 1.92
CA LYS A 280 0.14 23.30 1.53
C LYS A 280 -0.53 24.08 2.65
N MET A 281 -0.39 23.64 3.90
CA MET A 281 -0.88 24.39 5.05
C MET A 281 -0.24 25.78 5.16
N HIS A 282 1.08 25.91 4.92
CA HIS A 282 1.72 27.22 4.87
C HIS A 282 1.20 28.12 3.74
N GLU A 283 0.87 27.55 2.58
CA GLU A 283 0.25 28.31 1.47
C GLU A 283 -1.17 28.80 1.82
N LEU A 284 -1.97 27.95 2.47
CA LEU A 284 -3.37 28.25 2.83
C LEU A 284 -3.50 29.16 4.05
N PHE A 285 -2.55 29.07 4.99
CA PHE A 285 -2.50 29.84 6.23
C PHE A 285 -1.21 30.68 6.27
N PRO A 286 -1.11 31.75 5.44
CA PRO A 286 0.10 32.55 5.34
C PRO A 286 0.41 33.36 6.62
N GLN A 287 -0.54 33.45 7.54
CA GLN A 287 -0.35 34.04 8.87
C GLN A 287 0.10 33.02 9.94
N GLY A 288 0.40 31.79 9.51
CA GLY A 288 0.71 30.66 10.38
C GLY A 288 -0.52 29.87 10.80
N PHE A 289 -0.28 28.67 11.33
CA PHE A 289 -1.28 27.76 11.89
C PHE A 289 -0.76 27.19 13.22
N SER A 290 -1.65 26.61 14.03
CA SER A 290 -1.26 26.03 15.31
C SER A 290 -0.77 24.58 15.16
N LYS A 291 -0.07 24.08 16.18
CA LYS A 291 0.28 22.66 16.26
C LYS A 291 -0.96 21.76 16.29
N ALA A 292 -2.09 22.24 16.80
CA ALA A 292 -3.35 21.52 16.71
C ALA A 292 -3.84 21.38 15.27
N ASP A 293 -3.69 22.41 14.44
CA ASP A 293 -4.10 22.33 13.03
C ASP A 293 -3.18 21.38 12.25
N ALA A 294 -1.88 21.39 12.53
CA ALA A 294 -0.92 20.44 11.95
C ALA A 294 -1.25 18.99 12.34
N LEU A 295 -1.64 18.77 13.60
CA LEU A 295 -2.03 17.47 14.12
C LEU A 295 -3.33 16.98 13.47
N ASP A 296 -4.31 17.86 13.27
CA ASP A 296 -5.57 17.53 12.59
C ASP A 296 -5.30 17.11 11.14
N ALA A 297 -4.45 17.85 10.41
CA ALA A 297 -4.05 17.48 9.05
C ALA A 297 -3.28 16.15 9.00
N TYR A 298 -2.39 15.91 9.97
CA TYR A 298 -1.66 14.64 10.08
C TYR A 298 -2.56 13.46 10.44
N ASN A 299 -3.64 13.69 11.19
CA ASN A 299 -4.59 12.64 11.57
C ASN A 299 -5.77 12.53 10.60
N ASP A 300 -5.76 13.27 9.49
CA ASP A 300 -6.87 13.24 8.54
C ASP A 300 -6.99 11.87 7.88
N THR A 301 -7.97 11.10 8.36
CA THR A 301 -8.26 9.75 7.88
C THR A 301 -8.59 9.65 6.40
N SER A 302 -8.94 10.76 5.72
CA SER A 302 -9.11 10.78 4.27
C SER A 302 -7.79 10.66 3.51
N ASN A 303 -6.67 10.99 4.17
CA ASN A 303 -5.31 10.85 3.67
C ASN A 303 -4.57 9.65 4.27
N LEU A 304 -5.23 8.78 5.06
CA LEU A 304 -4.60 7.60 5.64
C LEU A 304 -4.89 6.34 4.82
N ARG A 305 -3.93 5.42 4.81
CA ARG A 305 -4.05 4.08 4.20
C ARG A 305 -3.29 3.03 5.01
N LEU A 306 -3.72 1.78 4.94
CA LEU A 306 -2.99 0.65 5.50
C LEU A 306 -2.00 0.11 4.47
N VAL A 307 -0.71 0.19 4.77
CA VAL A 307 0.35 -0.27 3.88
C VAL A 307 1.30 -1.20 4.62
N SER A 308 1.91 -2.12 3.87
CA SER A 308 2.97 -2.93 4.42
C SER A 308 4.17 -2.05 4.80
N ARG A 309 4.92 -2.47 5.82
CA ARG A 309 6.10 -1.72 6.30
C ARG A 309 7.18 -1.52 5.23
N SER A 310 7.27 -2.42 4.25
CA SER A 310 8.18 -2.29 3.10
C SER A 310 7.69 -1.30 2.03
N ALA A 311 6.40 -0.97 2.03
CA ALA A 311 5.80 -0.01 1.11
C ALA A 311 5.47 1.33 1.80
N ASN A 312 5.77 1.45 3.10
CA ASN A 312 5.48 2.64 3.89
C ASN A 312 6.36 3.80 3.44
N SER A 313 5.76 4.69 2.66
CA SER A 313 6.44 5.77 1.95
C SER A 313 6.80 6.94 2.89
N SER A 314 6.15 7.07 4.05
CA SER A 314 6.43 8.16 5.00
C SER A 314 7.82 8.12 5.64
N HIS A 315 8.64 7.08 5.40
CA HIS A 315 10.02 6.98 5.88
C HIS A 315 11.07 7.18 4.77
N GLU A 316 10.79 6.76 3.54
CA GLU A 316 11.74 6.77 2.42
C GLU A 316 11.65 8.05 1.57
N TRP A 317 10.46 8.68 1.52
CA TRP A 317 10.22 9.88 0.70
C TRP A 317 10.25 11.18 1.50
N GLU A 318 10.85 11.18 2.69
CA GLU A 318 11.05 12.41 3.48
C GLU A 318 11.84 13.41 2.62
N LEU A 319 11.20 14.53 2.28
CA LEU A 319 11.88 15.63 1.60
C LEU A 319 12.83 16.28 2.61
N MET A 320 14.05 16.56 2.15
CA MET A 320 14.96 17.47 2.84
C MET A 320 14.31 18.86 2.94
N PRO A 321 14.72 19.73 3.89
CA PRO A 321 14.12 21.05 4.09
C PRO A 321 14.08 21.96 2.85
N ASP A 322 14.94 21.72 1.88
CA ASP A 322 15.02 22.39 0.58
C ASP A 322 14.24 21.68 -0.55
N GLY A 323 13.45 20.65 -0.22
CA GLY A 323 12.45 20.06 -1.10
C GLY A 323 12.93 18.96 -2.05
N HIS A 324 14.11 18.36 -1.84
CA HIS A 324 14.56 17.17 -2.57
C HIS A 324 14.40 15.89 -1.74
N PHE A 325 14.18 14.75 -2.39
CA PHE A 325 14.08 13.45 -1.70
C PHE A 325 15.41 13.07 -1.04
N ARG A 326 15.36 12.44 0.14
CA ARG A 326 16.57 11.94 0.84
C ARG A 326 17.38 10.93 0.02
N ASP A 327 16.73 10.20 -0.87
CA ASP A 327 17.43 9.30 -1.78
C ASP A 327 18.25 10.11 -2.78
N LYS A 328 19.56 9.86 -2.79
CA LYS A 328 20.36 10.23 -3.95
C LYS A 328 19.78 9.52 -5.14
N ILE A 329 19.37 10.27 -6.16
CA ILE A 329 19.18 9.72 -7.50
C ILE A 329 20.57 9.25 -7.93
N GLU A 330 20.90 7.98 -7.65
CA GLU A 330 22.01 7.33 -8.32
C GLU A 330 21.63 7.26 -9.79
N LYS A 331 22.47 7.86 -10.63
CA LYS A 331 22.30 7.72 -12.08
C LYS A 331 22.46 6.25 -12.39
N GLU A 332 21.40 5.66 -12.94
CA GLU A 332 21.38 4.31 -13.48
C GLU A 332 22.67 4.05 -14.28
N ILE A 333 23.45 3.04 -13.91
CA ILE A 333 24.65 2.69 -14.66
C ILE A 333 24.17 2.04 -15.97
N PRO A 334 24.53 2.58 -17.16
CA PRO A 334 24.02 2.05 -18.42
C PRO A 334 24.36 0.56 -18.59
N GLY A 335 23.34 -0.31 -18.47
CA GLY A 335 23.49 -1.76 -18.56
C GLY A 335 23.61 -2.51 -17.23
N GLU A 336 23.42 -1.86 -16.09
CA GLU A 336 23.37 -2.49 -14.76
C GLU A 336 22.36 -3.64 -14.67
N PHE A 337 21.21 -3.47 -15.31
CA PHE A 337 20.13 -4.47 -15.33
C PHE A 337 20.18 -5.43 -16.52
N LYS A 338 21.23 -5.40 -17.37
CA LYS A 338 21.31 -6.25 -18.58
C LYS A 338 21.41 -7.75 -18.29
N LYS A 339 21.56 -8.15 -17.02
CA LYS A 339 21.71 -9.54 -16.57
C LYS A 339 20.90 -9.91 -15.33
N PHE A 340 20.11 -8.99 -14.76
CA PHE A 340 19.34 -9.24 -13.53
C PHE A 340 18.15 -10.19 -13.76
N ILE A 341 17.71 -10.30 -15.02
CA ILE A 341 16.81 -11.37 -15.48
C ILE A 341 17.67 -12.37 -16.24
N VAL A 342 18.12 -13.43 -15.56
CA VAL A 342 18.54 -14.64 -16.25
C VAL A 342 17.26 -15.39 -16.63
N GLU A 343 17.00 -15.44 -17.93
CA GLU A 343 15.96 -16.24 -18.58
C GLU A 343 16.00 -17.69 -18.06
N THR A 344 15.18 -18.01 -17.05
CA THR A 344 14.77 -19.39 -16.81
C THR A 344 13.67 -19.72 -17.81
N GLY A 345 14.12 -19.98 -19.04
CA GLY A 345 13.28 -20.28 -20.19
C GLY A 345 12.59 -19.04 -20.78
N PRO A 346 12.16 -19.10 -22.04
CA PRO A 346 11.36 -18.04 -22.63
C PRO A 346 10.06 -17.92 -21.83
N MET A 347 9.98 -16.86 -21.03
CA MET A 347 8.71 -16.31 -20.58
C MET A 347 7.91 -16.02 -21.85
N ASP A 348 6.75 -16.65 -21.99
CA ASP A 348 6.00 -16.52 -23.22
C ASP A 348 5.61 -15.03 -23.42
N PRO A 349 5.53 -14.56 -24.67
CA PRO A 349 5.27 -13.15 -24.97
C PRO A 349 4.02 -12.57 -24.28
N GLN A 350 2.98 -13.38 -24.00
CA GLN A 350 1.80 -12.90 -23.29
C GLN A 350 2.06 -12.69 -21.80
N THR A 351 2.88 -13.53 -21.16
CA THR A 351 3.23 -13.34 -19.73
C THR A 351 4.13 -12.11 -19.54
N LYS A 352 5.05 -11.86 -20.47
CA LYS A 352 5.91 -10.65 -20.47
C LYS A 352 5.10 -9.37 -20.74
N GLN A 353 4.12 -9.45 -21.63
CA GLN A 353 3.21 -8.35 -21.91
C GLN A 353 2.29 -8.05 -20.71
N LYS A 354 1.71 -9.09 -20.08
CA LYS A 354 0.88 -8.94 -18.88
C LYS A 354 1.62 -8.37 -17.68
N LEU A 355 2.87 -8.76 -17.45
CA LEU A 355 3.67 -8.20 -16.35
C LEU A 355 4.03 -6.72 -16.61
N GLY A 356 4.30 -6.35 -17.87
CA GLY A 356 4.50 -4.96 -18.28
C GLY A 356 3.22 -4.12 -18.18
N GLU A 357 2.06 -4.71 -18.50
CA GLU A 357 0.74 -4.10 -18.34
C GLU A 357 0.40 -3.88 -16.86
N VAL A 358 0.62 -4.88 -15.98
CA VAL A 358 0.36 -4.77 -14.54
C VAL A 358 1.25 -3.73 -13.86
N ILE A 359 2.54 -3.66 -14.21
CA ILE A 359 3.48 -2.66 -13.65
C ILE A 359 3.16 -1.25 -14.20
N GLY A 360 2.68 -1.15 -15.45
CA GLY A 360 2.17 0.09 -16.03
C GLY A 360 0.89 0.56 -15.35
N GLU A 361 -0.07 -0.35 -15.14
CA GLU A 361 -1.34 -0.10 -14.46
C GLU A 361 -1.14 0.38 -13.02
N MET A 362 -0.19 -0.20 -12.26
CA MET A 362 0.14 0.27 -10.91
C MET A 362 0.69 1.71 -10.89
N ARG A 363 1.51 2.08 -11.88
CA ARG A 363 2.06 3.45 -11.99
C ARG A 363 1.00 4.47 -12.41
N ASP A 364 0.04 4.07 -13.23
CA ASP A 364 -1.01 4.97 -13.72
C ASP A 364 -2.17 5.11 -12.72
N VAL A 365 -2.46 4.09 -11.91
CA VAL A 365 -3.39 4.19 -10.77
C VAL A 365 -2.87 5.16 -9.71
N GLN A 366 -1.58 5.12 -9.38
CA GLN A 366 -0.96 6.09 -8.47
C GLN A 366 -0.98 7.51 -9.02
N ARG A 367 -0.76 7.68 -10.33
CA ARG A 367 -0.85 8.98 -11.00
C ARG A 367 -2.28 9.55 -11.01
N HIS A 368 -3.27 8.69 -11.26
CA HIS A 368 -4.69 9.08 -11.29
C HIS A 368 -5.24 9.44 -9.91
N GLN A 369 -4.81 8.75 -8.85
CA GLN A 369 -5.18 9.10 -7.46
C GLN A 369 -4.65 10.49 -7.06
N MET A 370 -3.44 10.86 -7.48
CA MET A 370 -2.94 12.22 -7.30
C MET A 370 -3.79 13.24 -8.04
N GLU A 371 -4.10 13.02 -9.33
CA GLU A 371 -4.87 13.97 -10.13
C GLU A 371 -6.28 14.22 -9.56
N GLN A 372 -6.96 13.18 -9.07
CA GLN A 372 -8.29 13.28 -8.44
C GLN A 372 -8.27 14.06 -7.12
N TYR A 373 -7.19 13.94 -6.34
CA TYR A 373 -7.00 14.74 -5.12
C TYR A 373 -6.88 16.24 -5.43
N TRP A 374 -6.09 16.60 -6.44
CA TRP A 374 -5.86 18.00 -6.83
C TRP A 374 -7.06 18.65 -7.52
N LEU A 375 -7.97 17.88 -8.13
CA LEU A 375 -9.23 18.37 -8.71
C LEU A 375 -10.26 18.76 -7.63
N LYS A 376 -10.29 18.06 -6.49
CA LYS A 376 -11.18 18.41 -5.36
C LYS A 376 -10.80 19.73 -4.68
N GLU A 377 -9.51 20.08 -4.61
CA GLU A 377 -9.07 21.36 -4.02
C GLU A 377 -9.24 22.57 -4.95
N ARG A 378 -9.27 22.37 -6.28
CA ARG A 378 -9.30 23.46 -7.26
C ARG A 378 -10.68 24.05 -7.52
N ASN A 379 -11.75 23.40 -7.07
CA ASN A 379 -13.13 23.89 -7.20
C ASN A 379 -13.80 23.94 -5.82
N PRO A 380 -13.61 25.01 -5.03
CA PRO A 380 -14.51 25.29 -3.92
C PRO A 380 -15.84 25.69 -4.56
N GLN A 381 -16.76 24.75 -4.76
CA GLN A 381 -18.15 25.13 -4.95
C GLN A 381 -18.55 25.97 -3.74
N GLN A 382 -18.91 27.22 -3.98
CA GLN A 382 -19.53 28.10 -3.00
C GLN A 382 -20.74 27.38 -2.39
N GLN A 383 -20.55 26.79 -1.21
CA GLN A 383 -21.67 26.47 -0.33
C GLN A 383 -22.21 27.79 0.16
N SER A 384 -23.35 28.19 -0.40
CA SER A 384 -24.14 29.30 0.10
C SER A 384 -24.37 29.11 1.59
N ASN A 385 -23.98 30.11 2.39
CA ASN A 385 -24.26 30.19 3.82
C ASN A 385 -25.77 30.07 4.07
N SER A 386 -26.20 28.87 4.42
CA SER A 386 -27.46 28.61 5.10
C SER A 386 -27.20 27.45 6.06
N PRO A 387 -27.70 27.53 7.32
CA PRO A 387 -27.42 26.53 8.33
C PRO A 387 -27.84 25.13 7.85
N PRO A 388 -27.12 24.05 8.22
CA PRO A 388 -27.46 22.72 7.79
C PRO A 388 -28.77 22.30 8.46
N THR A 389 -29.88 22.51 7.76
CA THR A 389 -31.09 21.71 7.94
C THR A 389 -30.73 20.27 7.59
N GLN A 390 -31.06 19.34 8.48
CA GLN A 390 -30.99 17.90 8.26
C GLN A 390 -31.59 17.55 6.90
N ASP A 391 -30.75 17.19 5.93
CA ASP A 391 -31.22 16.70 4.64
C ASP A 391 -31.14 15.18 4.63
N THR A 392 -32.28 14.58 4.96
CA THR A 392 -32.61 13.18 4.66
C THR A 392 -32.91 13.03 3.16
N SER A 393 -32.04 13.52 2.27
CA SER A 393 -32.23 13.31 0.83
C SER A 393 -31.64 11.97 0.41
N THR A 394 -32.53 11.01 0.25
CA THR A 394 -32.34 9.70 -0.38
C THR A 394 -32.06 9.83 -1.88
N ARG A 395 -31.09 10.67 -2.29
CA ARG A 395 -30.70 10.73 -3.71
C ARG A 395 -29.91 9.45 -4.06
N PRO A 396 -30.29 8.74 -5.13
CA PRO A 396 -29.51 7.61 -5.61
C PRO A 396 -28.07 8.05 -5.92
N PRO A 397 -27.04 7.22 -5.62
CA PRO A 397 -25.66 7.57 -5.90
C PRO A 397 -25.44 7.80 -7.40
N LEU A 398 -24.53 8.70 -7.77
CA LEU A 398 -24.19 8.98 -9.18
C LEU A 398 -23.27 7.90 -9.77
N LEU A 399 -23.20 7.80 -11.10
CA LEU A 399 -22.33 6.83 -11.80
C LEU A 399 -20.85 6.89 -11.37
N ASN A 400 -20.34 8.08 -11.08
CA ASN A 400 -18.97 8.29 -10.62
C ASN A 400 -18.78 8.11 -9.10
N GLU A 401 -19.84 7.80 -8.35
CA GLU A 401 -19.81 7.49 -6.92
C GLU A 401 -19.77 5.97 -6.71
N SER A 402 -18.93 5.51 -5.77
CA SER A 402 -18.66 4.07 -5.55
C SER A 402 -19.88 3.25 -5.13
N GLY A 403 -20.94 3.90 -4.66
CA GLY A 403 -22.20 3.26 -4.28
C GLY A 403 -23.13 2.93 -5.46
N HIS A 404 -22.84 3.39 -6.68
CA HIS A 404 -23.72 3.14 -7.83
C HIS A 404 -23.46 1.75 -8.46
N PRO A 405 -24.50 0.97 -8.80
CA PRO A 405 -24.34 -0.40 -9.33
C PRO A 405 -23.45 -0.49 -10.58
N ASN A 406 -23.50 0.53 -11.44
CA ASN A 406 -22.72 0.59 -12.68
C ASN A 406 -21.37 1.31 -12.51
N HIS A 407 -20.92 1.60 -11.28
CA HIS A 407 -19.66 2.33 -11.03
C HIS A 407 -18.43 1.61 -11.61
N LYS A 408 -18.38 0.27 -11.53
CA LYS A 408 -17.26 -0.50 -12.11
C LYS A 408 -17.18 -0.37 -13.63
N ALA A 409 -18.33 -0.46 -14.31
CA ALA A 409 -18.41 -0.27 -15.75
C ALA A 409 -18.04 1.16 -16.16
N PHE A 410 -18.41 2.14 -15.33
CA PHE A 410 -18.05 3.54 -15.52
C PHE A 410 -16.53 3.77 -15.38
N GLN A 411 -15.90 3.24 -14.33
CA GLN A 411 -14.45 3.34 -14.13
C GLN A 411 -13.66 2.65 -15.24
N TRP A 412 -14.12 1.46 -15.69
CA TRP A 412 -13.53 0.79 -16.85
C TRP A 412 -13.55 1.69 -18.09
N MET A 413 -14.70 2.31 -18.38
CA MET A 413 -14.87 3.15 -19.55
C MET A 413 -14.02 4.43 -19.48
N VAL A 414 -13.92 5.05 -18.31
CA VAL A 414 -13.01 6.19 -18.07
C VAL A 414 -11.55 5.77 -18.30
N GLY A 415 -11.15 4.59 -17.84
CA GLY A 415 -9.81 4.03 -18.05
C GLY A 415 -9.49 3.78 -19.53
N GLU A 416 -10.41 3.16 -20.27
CA GLU A 416 -10.24 2.92 -21.71
C GLU A 416 -10.20 4.22 -22.53
N ILE A 417 -11.00 5.23 -22.17
CA ILE A 417 -10.88 6.58 -22.75
C ILE A 417 -9.50 7.17 -22.47
N GLY A 418 -8.97 6.97 -21.26
CA GLY A 418 -7.62 7.40 -20.88
C GLY A 418 -6.52 6.76 -21.72
N LYS A 419 -6.64 5.46 -22.05
CA LYS A 419 -5.69 4.75 -22.93
C LYS A 419 -5.71 5.29 -24.37
N ILE A 420 -6.88 5.71 -24.84
CA ILE A 420 -7.08 6.23 -26.19
C ILE A 420 -6.63 7.69 -26.33
N ASP A 421 -6.72 8.49 -25.26
CA ASP A 421 -6.28 9.88 -25.21
C ASP A 421 -5.26 10.14 -24.07
N PRO A 422 -4.08 9.49 -24.10
CA PRO A 422 -3.13 9.51 -22.98
C PRO A 422 -2.55 10.90 -22.71
N ASN A 423 -2.51 11.75 -23.74
CA ASN A 423 -1.94 13.10 -23.67
C ASN A 423 -2.99 14.22 -23.54
N GLY A 424 -4.28 13.89 -23.38
CA GLY A 424 -5.35 14.89 -23.23
C GLY A 424 -5.54 15.78 -24.46
N GLN A 425 -5.26 15.26 -25.66
CA GLN A 425 -5.41 16.00 -26.91
C GLN A 425 -6.87 16.09 -27.35
N ILE A 426 -7.71 15.15 -26.89
CA ILE A 426 -9.11 15.06 -27.30
C ILE A 426 -10.04 15.57 -26.20
N PHE A 427 -9.83 15.13 -24.96
CA PHE A 427 -10.55 15.59 -23.77
C PHE A 427 -9.63 16.47 -22.93
N LYS A 428 -10.01 17.73 -22.77
CA LYS A 428 -9.20 18.78 -22.14
C LYS A 428 -9.23 18.71 -20.62
N SER A 429 -10.19 17.99 -20.05
CA SER A 429 -10.27 17.77 -18.60
C SER A 429 -10.76 16.35 -18.26
N PRO A 430 -10.49 15.88 -17.04
CA PRO A 430 -11.07 14.64 -16.52
C PRO A 430 -12.60 14.67 -16.50
N GLU A 431 -13.24 15.83 -16.26
CA GLU A 431 -14.70 15.92 -16.32
C GLU A 431 -15.25 15.67 -17.72
N GLU A 432 -14.55 16.09 -18.78
CA GLU A 432 -14.93 15.78 -20.16
C GLU A 432 -14.87 14.27 -20.44
N ARG A 433 -13.89 13.57 -19.85
CA ARG A 433 -13.78 12.09 -19.94
C ARG A 433 -14.91 11.40 -19.19
N GLU A 434 -15.25 11.87 -17.99
CA GLU A 434 -16.37 11.32 -17.20
C GLU A 434 -17.73 11.55 -17.87
N ARG A 435 -17.95 12.71 -18.50
CA ARG A 435 -19.16 12.99 -19.29
C ARG A 435 -19.27 12.06 -20.49
N MET A 436 -18.17 11.89 -21.24
CA MET A 436 -18.14 10.95 -22.35
C MET A 436 -18.37 9.50 -21.92
N ALA A 437 -17.71 9.04 -20.85
CA ALA A 437 -17.85 7.69 -20.31
C ALA A 437 -19.29 7.41 -19.83
N SER A 438 -19.88 8.35 -19.08
CA SER A 438 -21.26 8.20 -18.62
C SER A 438 -22.26 8.20 -19.78
N GLY A 439 -22.03 8.98 -20.84
CA GLY A 439 -22.86 8.96 -22.05
C GLY A 439 -22.73 7.67 -22.85
N LEU A 440 -21.52 7.14 -23.00
CA LEU A 440 -21.29 5.86 -23.69
C LEU A 440 -21.92 4.68 -22.93
N LEU A 441 -21.98 4.72 -21.60
CA LEU A 441 -22.73 3.74 -20.82
C LEU A 441 -24.24 3.80 -21.06
N VAL A 442 -24.80 5.01 -21.18
CA VAL A 442 -26.21 5.19 -21.57
C VAL A 442 -26.45 4.58 -22.95
N MET A 443 -25.52 4.76 -23.89
CA MET A 443 -25.63 4.18 -25.24
C MET A 443 -25.46 2.67 -25.25
N ALA A 444 -24.53 2.11 -24.49
CA ALA A 444 -24.39 0.67 -24.33
C ALA A 444 -25.67 0.03 -23.76
N ALA A 445 -26.30 0.67 -22.77
CA ALA A 445 -27.55 0.20 -22.19
C ALA A 445 -28.73 0.32 -23.15
N HIS A 446 -28.84 1.45 -23.87
CA HIS A 446 -29.86 1.67 -24.89
C HIS A 446 -29.80 0.63 -26.01
N HIS A 447 -28.59 0.30 -26.47
CA HIS A 447 -28.32 -0.71 -27.49
C HIS A 447 -28.28 -2.15 -26.95
N LYS A 448 -28.52 -2.33 -25.64
CA LYS A 448 -28.53 -3.63 -24.95
C LYS A 448 -27.28 -4.47 -25.24
N LEU A 449 -26.11 -3.83 -25.21
CA LEU A 449 -24.85 -4.53 -25.42
C LEU A 449 -24.64 -5.57 -24.30
N PRO A 450 -24.33 -6.84 -24.63
CA PRO A 450 -24.20 -7.90 -23.64
C PRO A 450 -22.92 -7.78 -22.81
N SER A 451 -21.91 -7.06 -23.31
CA SER A 451 -20.64 -6.78 -22.63
C SER A 451 -20.04 -5.45 -23.09
N LEU A 452 -19.04 -4.97 -22.36
CA LEU A 452 -18.24 -3.79 -22.71
C LEU A 452 -16.80 -4.28 -22.89
N ASP A 453 -16.39 -4.54 -24.13
CA ASP A 453 -15.12 -5.23 -24.39
C ASP A 453 -14.06 -4.30 -24.99
N GLN A 454 -14.47 -3.33 -25.81
CA GLN A 454 -13.54 -2.42 -26.48
C GLN A 454 -14.13 -1.01 -26.64
N LEU A 455 -13.24 -0.01 -26.65
CA LEU A 455 -13.54 1.36 -27.11
C LEU A 455 -12.73 1.71 -28.36
N ALA A 456 -13.33 2.42 -29.29
CA ALA A 456 -12.65 2.88 -30.51
C ALA A 456 -13.14 4.25 -30.97
N TRP A 457 -12.28 5.02 -31.64
CA TRP A 457 -12.70 6.21 -32.39
C TRP A 457 -13.09 5.82 -33.81
N ASN A 458 -14.05 6.54 -34.38
CA ASN A 458 -14.10 6.66 -35.84
C ASN A 458 -12.88 7.40 -36.38
N HIS A 459 -12.63 7.24 -37.68
CA HIS A 459 -11.43 7.75 -38.35
C HIS A 459 -11.22 9.27 -38.21
N ASP A 460 -12.30 10.05 -38.10
CA ASP A 460 -12.27 11.52 -37.97
C ASP A 460 -12.26 12.03 -36.50
N ARG A 461 -12.25 11.10 -35.52
CA ARG A 461 -12.30 11.37 -34.07
C ARG A 461 -13.48 12.23 -33.64
N GLN A 462 -14.61 12.18 -34.35
CA GLN A 462 -15.84 12.87 -33.99
C GLN A 462 -16.79 12.00 -33.17
N SER A 463 -16.66 10.67 -33.22
CA SER A 463 -17.52 9.74 -32.48
C SER A 463 -16.74 8.58 -31.88
N MET A 464 -17.07 8.22 -30.65
CA MET A 464 -16.50 7.05 -29.99
C MET A 464 -17.49 5.91 -29.96
N PHE A 465 -16.99 4.69 -30.11
CA PHE A 465 -17.73 3.45 -30.16
C PHE A 465 -17.40 2.63 -28.92
N VAL A 466 -18.43 2.03 -28.33
CA VAL A 466 -18.32 0.96 -27.35
C VAL A 466 -18.79 -0.33 -28.01
N ILE A 467 -17.94 -1.35 -27.97
CA ILE A 467 -18.08 -2.58 -28.76
C ILE A 467 -18.17 -3.77 -27.80
N SER A 468 -19.08 -4.69 -28.11
CA SER A 468 -19.23 -5.99 -27.48
C SER A 468 -18.79 -7.08 -28.45
N GLY A 469 -17.89 -7.96 -28.03
CA GLY A 469 -17.28 -8.98 -28.86
C GLY A 469 -16.33 -8.38 -29.89
N LYS A 470 -16.41 -8.87 -31.14
CA LYS A 470 -15.57 -8.38 -32.21
C LYS A 470 -16.30 -7.31 -33.03
N PRO A 471 -15.60 -6.28 -33.54
CA PRO A 471 -16.24 -5.22 -34.34
C PRO A 471 -17.05 -5.73 -35.53
N GLU A 472 -16.63 -6.84 -36.16
CA GLU A 472 -17.33 -7.50 -37.26
C GLU A 472 -18.71 -8.08 -36.89
N ASP A 473 -18.98 -8.30 -35.60
CA ASP A 473 -20.26 -8.82 -35.11
C ASP A 473 -21.36 -7.74 -35.09
N GLY A 474 -21.02 -6.48 -35.36
CA GLY A 474 -21.97 -5.36 -35.43
C GLY A 474 -22.56 -4.94 -34.09
N ASN A 475 -22.08 -5.49 -32.98
CA ASN A 475 -22.57 -5.19 -31.63
C ASN A 475 -21.83 -4.00 -31.04
N PHE A 476 -22.20 -2.80 -31.47
CA PHE A 476 -21.63 -1.56 -30.95
C PHE A 476 -22.69 -0.50 -30.71
N ALA A 477 -22.38 0.40 -29.77
CA ALA A 477 -23.07 1.67 -29.59
C ALA A 477 -22.06 2.79 -29.80
N TRP A 478 -22.52 3.97 -30.19
CA TRP A 478 -21.62 5.09 -30.44
C TRP A 478 -22.22 6.39 -29.92
N LEU A 479 -21.33 7.35 -29.65
CA LEU A 479 -21.72 8.67 -29.20
C LEU A 479 -20.80 9.70 -29.85
N GLY A 480 -21.40 10.76 -30.40
CA GLY A 480 -20.65 11.89 -30.93
C GLY A 480 -19.97 12.67 -29.81
N LYS A 481 -18.78 13.22 -30.04
CA LYS A 481 -18.00 13.97 -29.04
C LYS A 481 -18.80 15.14 -28.46
N GLN A 482 -19.42 15.96 -29.30
CA GLN A 482 -20.19 17.11 -28.82
C GLN A 482 -21.40 16.66 -27.99
N GLU A 483 -22.04 15.57 -28.38
CA GLU A 483 -23.18 14.99 -27.67
C GLU A 483 -22.77 14.42 -26.31
N GLY A 484 -21.68 13.64 -26.25
CA GLY A 484 -21.15 13.08 -25.01
C GLY A 484 -20.64 14.12 -24.01
N LEU A 485 -20.26 15.32 -24.48
CA LEU A 485 -19.85 16.43 -23.60
C LEU A 485 -21.01 17.33 -23.17
N SER A 486 -22.16 17.27 -23.86
CA SER A 486 -23.32 18.13 -23.60
C SER A 486 -24.10 17.74 -22.35
N GLN A 487 -24.02 16.49 -21.91
CA GLN A 487 -24.72 15.98 -20.74
C GLN A 487 -23.78 15.84 -19.53
N THR A 488 -24.31 16.07 -18.34
CA THR A 488 -23.58 15.84 -17.08
C THR A 488 -23.64 14.38 -16.67
N VAL A 489 -22.70 13.94 -15.83
CA VAL A 489 -22.73 12.59 -15.23
C VAL A 489 -24.06 12.35 -14.49
N GLU A 490 -24.62 13.38 -13.85
CA GLU A 490 -25.93 13.31 -13.20
C GLU A 490 -27.09 13.11 -14.21
N GLY A 491 -27.07 13.84 -15.34
CA GLY A 491 -28.04 13.65 -16.43
C GLY A 491 -27.99 12.25 -17.03
N ASN A 492 -26.78 11.75 -17.27
CA ASN A 492 -26.56 10.40 -17.78
C ASN A 492 -26.91 9.31 -16.76
N THR A 493 -26.67 9.55 -15.46
CA THR A 493 -27.08 8.62 -14.38
C THR A 493 -28.61 8.44 -14.38
N ARG A 494 -29.36 9.55 -14.48
CA ARG A 494 -30.83 9.49 -14.56
C ARG A 494 -31.31 8.77 -15.83
N SER A 495 -30.68 9.04 -16.96
CA SER A 495 -31.01 8.41 -18.24
C SER A 495 -30.77 6.90 -18.22
N LEU A 496 -29.65 6.47 -17.63
CA LEU A 496 -29.32 5.06 -17.46
C LEU A 496 -30.31 4.35 -16.53
N ALA A 497 -30.69 5.00 -15.43
CA ALA A 497 -31.70 4.47 -14.52
C ALA A 497 -33.06 4.26 -15.21
N MET A 498 -33.47 5.16 -16.11
CA MET A 498 -34.70 5.02 -16.89
C MET A 498 -34.65 3.84 -17.88
N LEU A 499 -33.49 3.59 -18.51
CA LEU A 499 -33.31 2.49 -19.45
C LEU A 499 -33.25 1.11 -18.78
N GLN A 500 -32.86 1.06 -17.50
CA GLN A 500 -32.74 -0.17 -16.72
C GLN A 500 -34.01 -0.52 -15.94
N GLN A 501 -35.04 0.33 -15.97
CA GLN A 501 -36.33 -0.02 -15.41
C GLN A 501 -37.01 -1.10 -16.27
N PRO A 502 -37.52 -2.19 -15.66
CA PRO A 502 -38.32 -3.16 -16.40
C PRO A 502 -39.54 -2.47 -16.99
N SER A 503 -39.78 -2.67 -18.29
CA SER A 503 -40.96 -2.17 -18.98
C SER A 503 -42.20 -2.71 -18.24
N VAL A 504 -42.91 -1.86 -17.52
CA VAL A 504 -44.23 -2.23 -17.01
C VAL A 504 -45.10 -2.50 -18.24
N PRO A 505 -45.68 -3.71 -18.39
CA PRO A 505 -46.63 -3.95 -19.46
C PRO A 505 -47.73 -2.90 -19.35
N GLN A 506 -47.93 -2.14 -20.41
CA GLN A 506 -49.03 -1.21 -20.53
C GLN A 506 -50.32 -2.00 -20.27
N GLN A 507 -50.89 -1.87 -19.07
CA GLN A 507 -52.16 -2.48 -18.74
C GLN A 507 -53.18 -1.90 -19.71
N GLN A 508 -53.65 -2.73 -20.62
CA GLN A 508 -54.83 -2.46 -21.43
C GLN A 508 -55.96 -2.11 -20.46
N THR A 509 -56.44 -0.89 -20.58
CA THR A 509 -57.63 -0.39 -19.90
C THR A 509 -58.79 -1.36 -20.21
N PRO A 510 -59.49 -1.92 -19.21
CA PRO A 510 -60.67 -2.71 -19.47
C PRO A 510 -61.71 -1.80 -20.09
N THR A 511 -62.09 -2.06 -21.33
CA THR A 511 -63.27 -1.45 -21.93
C THR A 511 -64.46 -1.93 -21.11
N GLN A 512 -65.11 -1.01 -20.38
CA GLN A 512 -66.41 -1.25 -19.76
C GLN A 512 -67.39 -1.73 -20.84
N GLN A 513 -67.75 -3.02 -20.78
CA GLN A 513 -68.99 -3.50 -21.38
C GLN A 513 -70.14 -2.91 -20.55
N HIS A 514 -70.71 -1.82 -21.05
CA HIS A 514 -72.09 -1.49 -20.74
C HIS A 514 -72.98 -2.48 -21.50
N LEU A 515 -73.59 -3.40 -20.76
CA LEU A 515 -74.84 -4.03 -21.17
C LEU A 515 -75.87 -2.92 -21.41
N HIS A 516 -76.32 -2.80 -22.66
CA HIS A 516 -77.69 -2.37 -22.93
C HIS A 516 -78.47 -3.59 -23.39
N HIS A 517 -79.46 -3.95 -22.57
CA HIS A 517 -80.62 -4.73 -22.98
C HIS A 517 -81.46 -3.91 -23.99
N PHE A 518 -82.09 -4.67 -24.89
CA PHE A 518 -83.03 -4.34 -25.96
C PHE A 518 -82.43 -3.93 -27.30
#